data_AF-A0A943YGL8-F1
#
_entry.id   AF-A0A943YGL8-F1
#
_cell.length_a   1.000
_cell.length_b   1.000
_cell.length_c   1.000
_cell.angle_alpha   90.00
_cell.angle_beta   90.00
_cell.angle_gamma   90.00
#
_symmetry.space_group_name_H-M   'P 1'
#
loop_
_entity.id
_entity.type
_entity.pdbx_description
1 polymer ?
#
loop_
_entity_poly.entity_id
_entity_poly.type
_entity_poly.pdbx_seq_one_letter_code
_entity_poly.pdbx_strand_id
1 'polypeptide(L)'
;MGEAKLTAAQIALNMVAVNWSEEDKDIVLVVPDSEALLGFVQSQENGQYHWRGQYDFDASDEAVSAMVDDYWAASSAGTGADAGYYDMLGIDLRSAAEQEVYGLSGGFLFLGVFLGVVFMMATVLIIYYKQVSEGYEDNARFDIMRKVGLSEREARRAIRSQILTVFFMPILVAAVHIAFDFNLVVQLLRLFSLTNLRLTALCTLGTLLVFCAVYAVVYALTARSYYKIVRPNSESAR
;
A
#
# COMPACT_ATOMS: atom_id res chain seq x y z
N MET A 1 39.60 -9.79 -13.47
CA MET A 1 40.31 -8.65 -14.09
C MET A 1 39.67 -8.35 -15.44
N GLY A 2 38.70 -7.44 -15.45
CA GLY A 2 38.22 -6.78 -16.66
C GLY A 2 38.34 -5.29 -16.39
N GLU A 3 39.37 -4.64 -16.93
CA GLU A 3 39.49 -3.19 -16.87
C GLU A 3 38.32 -2.59 -17.65
N ALA A 4 37.39 -1.94 -16.95
CA ALA A 4 36.51 -0.97 -17.58
C ALA A 4 37.39 0.19 -18.06
N LYS A 5 37.89 0.10 -19.30
CA LYS A 5 38.60 1.19 -19.98
C LYS A 5 37.59 2.26 -20.38
N LEU A 6 37.21 3.10 -19.42
CA LEU A 6 36.63 4.40 -19.73
C LEU A 6 37.75 5.23 -20.38
N THR A 7 37.61 5.49 -21.68
CA THR A 7 38.57 6.31 -22.41
C THR A 7 38.28 7.79 -22.15
N ALA A 8 39.32 8.62 -22.06
CA ALA A 8 39.20 10.06 -21.78
C ALA A 8 38.23 10.83 -22.71
N ALA A 9 37.90 10.26 -23.88
CA ALA A 9 36.92 10.81 -24.80
C ALA A 9 35.46 10.73 -24.30
N GLN A 10 35.12 9.79 -23.41
CA GLN A 10 33.78 9.67 -22.81
C GLN A 10 33.54 10.65 -21.66
N ILE A 11 34.62 11.26 -21.14
CA ILE A 11 34.58 12.28 -20.07
C ILE A 11 34.33 13.69 -20.65
N ALA A 12 34.41 13.86 -21.97
CA ALA A 12 34.15 15.13 -22.64
C ALA A 12 32.64 15.36 -22.91
N LEU A 13 31.83 15.44 -21.86
CA LEU A 13 30.44 15.90 -22.02
C LEU A 13 30.40 17.42 -21.89
N ASN A 14 30.42 18.06 -23.07
CA ASN A 14 30.11 19.46 -23.26
C ASN A 14 28.79 19.84 -22.56
N MET A 15 28.90 20.81 -21.65
CA MET A 15 27.91 21.81 -21.24
C MET A 15 26.43 21.55 -21.62
N VAL A 16 25.61 21.19 -20.64
CA VAL A 16 24.16 21.48 -20.63
C VAL A 16 23.76 21.87 -19.20
N ALA A 17 23.32 23.12 -19.03
CA ALA A 17 22.67 23.55 -17.80
C ALA A 17 21.26 22.95 -17.76
N VAL A 18 21.03 22.00 -16.86
CA VAL A 18 19.70 21.45 -16.60
C VAL A 18 19.29 21.86 -15.19
N ASN A 19 18.62 23.01 -15.11
CA ASN A 19 17.94 23.47 -13.90
C ASN A 19 16.62 22.71 -13.77
N TRP A 20 16.46 21.87 -12.75
CA TRP A 20 15.16 21.29 -12.36
C TRP A 20 14.93 21.52 -10.87
N SER A 21 14.15 22.58 -10.55
CA SER A 21 13.00 22.66 -9.63
C SER A 21 12.93 21.71 -8.41
N GLU A 22 12.49 22.06 -7.19
CA GLU A 22 12.09 23.32 -6.55
C GLU A 22 12.52 23.35 -5.05
N GLU A 23 13.20 22.30 -4.54
CA GLU A 23 13.56 22.23 -3.10
C GLU A 23 15.05 21.99 -2.80
N ASP A 24 15.86 21.48 -3.73
CA ASP A 24 17.33 21.35 -3.54
C ASP A 24 18.10 22.08 -4.66
N LYS A 25 18.93 23.04 -4.25
CA LYS A 25 19.78 23.83 -5.15
C LYS A 25 21.12 23.15 -5.37
N ASP A 26 21.13 22.04 -6.11
CA ASP A 26 22.38 21.44 -6.55
C ASP A 26 23.00 22.27 -7.68
N ILE A 27 24.08 23.00 -7.37
CA ILE A 27 24.87 23.71 -8.38
C ILE A 27 25.92 22.73 -8.91
N VAL A 28 25.72 22.25 -10.13
CA VAL A 28 26.71 21.40 -10.82
C VAL A 28 27.81 22.28 -11.43
N LEU A 29 29.00 22.21 -10.86
CA LEU A 29 30.21 22.89 -11.36
C LEU A 29 31.05 21.90 -12.18
N VAL A 30 31.31 22.24 -13.45
CA VAL A 30 32.24 21.48 -14.30
C VAL A 30 33.59 22.19 -14.29
N VAL A 31 34.60 21.50 -13.77
CA VAL A 31 35.98 21.98 -13.70
C VAL A 31 36.85 21.34 -14.80
N PRO A 32 37.90 22.02 -15.28
CA PRO A 32 38.79 21.47 -16.31
C PRO A 32 39.65 20.31 -15.82
N ASP A 33 39.98 20.27 -14.53
CA ASP A 33 40.80 19.24 -13.89
C ASP A 33 40.54 19.17 -12.37
N SER A 34 41.12 18.16 -11.72
CA SER A 34 41.00 17.95 -10.27
C SER A 34 41.69 19.03 -9.44
N GLU A 35 42.69 19.72 -9.98
CA GLU A 35 43.41 20.80 -9.30
C GLU A 35 42.53 22.04 -9.13
N ALA A 36 41.80 22.42 -10.18
CA ALA A 36 40.82 23.49 -10.15
C ALA A 36 39.68 23.22 -9.16
N LEU A 37 39.21 21.96 -9.07
CA LEU A 37 38.21 21.56 -8.07
C LEU A 37 38.74 21.72 -6.65
N LEU A 38 39.94 21.19 -6.38
CA LEU A 38 40.57 21.25 -5.05
C LEU A 38 40.83 22.69 -4.62
N GLY A 39 41.18 23.59 -5.54
CA GLY A 39 41.29 25.03 -5.28
C GLY A 39 39.96 25.65 -4.83
N PHE A 40 38.85 25.28 -5.47
CA PHE A 40 37.51 25.70 -5.02
C PHE A 40 37.16 25.12 -3.64
N VAL A 41 37.45 23.83 -3.41
CA VAL A 41 37.18 23.15 -2.13
C VAL A 41 37.92 23.81 -0.98
N GLN A 42 39.21 24.08 -1.12
CA GLN A 42 40.03 24.72 -0.09
C GLN A 42 39.59 26.15 0.25
N SER A 43 38.91 26.82 -0.68
CA SER A 43 38.39 28.18 -0.48
C SER A 43 37.04 28.21 0.26
N GLN A 44 36.38 27.07 0.45
CA GLN A 44 35.08 27.00 1.12
C GLN A 44 35.22 26.65 2.60
N GLU A 45 34.66 27.48 3.49
CA GLU A 45 34.69 27.23 4.93
C GLU A 45 33.81 26.04 5.37
N ASN A 46 32.81 25.62 4.59
CA ASN A 46 31.86 24.54 4.94
C ASN A 46 31.22 23.86 3.70
N GLY A 47 31.97 23.65 2.61
CA GLY A 47 31.46 23.00 1.40
C GLY A 47 31.56 21.47 1.45
N GLN A 48 30.44 20.75 1.35
CA GLN A 48 30.41 19.31 1.10
C GLN A 48 30.20 19.07 -0.40
N TYR A 49 31.03 18.21 -1.01
CA TYR A 49 30.91 17.82 -2.42
C TYR A 49 30.44 16.38 -2.52
N HIS A 50 29.40 16.15 -3.31
CA HIS A 50 28.87 14.81 -3.58
C HIS A 50 29.22 14.38 -5.00
N TRP A 51 29.95 13.29 -5.13
CA TRP A 51 30.13 12.60 -6.41
C TRP A 51 29.12 11.46 -6.51
N ARG A 52 28.27 11.48 -7.53
CA ARG A 52 27.31 10.40 -7.82
C ARG A 52 27.55 9.84 -9.21
N GLY A 53 27.80 8.54 -9.29
CA GLY A 53 27.90 7.79 -10.55
C GLY A 53 26.83 6.71 -10.60
N GLN A 54 26.19 6.56 -11.77
CA GLN A 54 25.28 5.45 -12.04
C GLN A 54 25.90 4.60 -13.14
N TYR A 55 26.04 3.30 -12.87
CA TYR A 55 26.70 2.36 -13.75
C TYR A 55 25.75 1.20 -14.03
N ASP A 56 25.60 0.86 -15.31
CA ASP A 56 24.87 -0.32 -15.75
C ASP A 56 25.90 -1.36 -16.21
N PHE A 57 25.90 -2.53 -15.58
CA PHE A 57 26.84 -3.60 -15.84
C PHE A 57 26.12 -4.73 -16.57
N ASP A 58 26.73 -5.25 -17.63
CA ASP A 58 26.27 -6.49 -18.29
C ASP A 58 26.67 -7.71 -17.45
N ALA A 59 26.03 -7.85 -16.27
CA ALA A 59 26.27 -8.89 -15.29
C ALA A 59 24.98 -9.20 -14.52
N SER A 60 24.90 -10.38 -13.89
CA SER A 60 23.74 -10.72 -13.04
C SER A 60 23.76 -9.92 -11.74
N ASP A 61 22.59 -9.74 -11.12
CA ASP A 61 22.46 -9.03 -9.85
C ASP A 61 23.31 -9.66 -8.74
N GLU A 62 23.46 -11.00 -8.74
CA GLU A 62 24.34 -11.71 -7.80
C GLU A 62 25.81 -11.39 -8.04
N ALA A 63 26.24 -11.30 -9.31
CA ALA A 63 27.62 -10.98 -9.64
C ALA A 63 27.96 -9.52 -9.29
N VAL A 64 27.03 -8.59 -9.50
CA VAL A 64 27.20 -7.19 -9.11
C VAL A 64 27.21 -7.06 -7.58
N SER A 65 26.34 -7.78 -6.87
CA SER A 65 26.36 -7.83 -5.40
C SER A 65 27.68 -8.36 -4.86
N ALA A 66 28.17 -9.48 -5.38
CA ALA A 66 29.44 -10.06 -4.97
C ALA A 66 30.63 -9.11 -5.23
N MET A 67 30.62 -8.38 -6.36
CA MET A 67 31.63 -7.36 -6.65
C MET A 67 31.62 -6.23 -5.61
N VAL A 68 30.45 -5.80 -5.16
CA VAL A 68 30.32 -4.77 -4.11
C VAL A 68 30.80 -5.31 -2.76
N ASP A 69 30.48 -6.55 -2.43
CA ASP A 69 30.98 -7.21 -1.21
C ASP A 69 32.51 -7.34 -1.22
N ASP A 70 33.09 -7.76 -2.35
CA ASP A 70 34.54 -7.85 -2.55
C ASP A 70 35.21 -6.47 -2.41
N TYR A 71 34.59 -5.42 -2.96
CA TYR A 71 35.06 -4.04 -2.83
C TYR A 71 35.12 -3.60 -1.36
N TRP A 72 34.04 -3.80 -0.61
CA TRP A 72 33.97 -3.43 0.81
C TRP A 72 34.95 -4.22 1.66
N ALA A 73 35.11 -5.52 1.38
CA ALA A 73 36.10 -6.36 2.04
C ALA A 73 37.54 -5.83 1.79
N ALA A 74 37.89 -5.50 0.54
CA ALA A 74 39.20 -4.96 0.19
C ALA A 74 39.45 -3.55 0.79
N SER A 75 38.42 -2.69 0.79
CA SER A 75 38.47 -1.37 1.42
C SER A 75 38.75 -1.48 2.93
N SER A 76 38.06 -2.39 3.62
CA SER A 76 38.25 -2.63 5.05
C SER A 76 39.65 -3.16 5.41
N ALA A 77 40.28 -3.89 4.49
CA ALA A 77 41.62 -4.45 4.66
C ALA A 77 42.75 -3.46 4.32
N GLY A 78 42.42 -2.25 3.85
CA GLY A 78 43.42 -1.27 3.37
C GLY A 78 44.16 -1.70 2.10
N THR A 79 43.62 -2.68 1.37
CA THR A 79 44.17 -3.21 0.10
C THR A 79 43.36 -2.80 -1.12
N GLY A 80 42.35 -1.93 -0.93
CA GLY A 80 41.50 -1.40 -1.99
C GLY A 80 42.28 -0.59 -3.04
N ALA A 81 41.73 -0.52 -4.26
CA ALA A 81 42.23 0.37 -5.30
C ALA A 81 42.26 1.82 -4.79
N ASP A 82 43.30 2.56 -5.17
CA ASP A 82 43.52 3.98 -4.83
C ASP A 82 42.38 4.84 -5.40
N ALA A 83 41.27 4.91 -4.68
CA ALA A 83 40.05 5.60 -5.07
C ALA A 83 40.07 7.09 -4.66
N GLY A 84 41.21 7.58 -4.15
CA GLY A 84 41.34 8.91 -3.56
C GLY A 84 40.75 9.01 -2.14
N TYR A 85 40.76 10.22 -1.59
CA TYR A 85 40.21 10.52 -0.26
C TYR A 85 38.73 10.89 -0.37
N TYR A 86 37.88 10.21 0.40
CA TYR A 86 36.45 10.52 0.55
C TYR A 86 36.06 10.45 2.03
N ASP A 87 35.19 11.36 2.49
CA ASP A 87 34.66 11.32 3.85
C ASP A 87 33.54 10.27 4.00
N MET A 88 32.76 10.05 2.93
CA MET A 88 31.70 9.03 2.89
C MET A 88 31.56 8.46 1.48
N LEU A 89 31.43 7.14 1.39
CA LEU A 89 31.11 6.42 0.16
C LEU A 89 29.86 5.57 0.39
N GLY A 90 28.89 5.70 -0.51
CA GLY A 90 27.69 4.86 -0.57
C GLY A 90 27.65 4.12 -1.91
N ILE A 91 27.30 2.83 -1.88
CA ILE A 91 27.04 2.03 -3.06
C ILE A 91 25.65 1.44 -2.91
N ASP A 92 24.71 1.89 -3.75
CA ASP A 92 23.34 1.42 -3.77
C ASP A 92 23.12 0.48 -4.95
N LEU A 93 22.67 -0.75 -4.67
CA LEU A 93 22.33 -1.75 -5.67
C LEU A 93 20.85 -1.66 -6.00
N ARG A 94 20.51 -1.63 -7.30
CA ARG A 94 19.09 -1.71 -7.75
C ARG A 94 18.41 -2.95 -7.17
N SER A 95 19.08 -4.10 -7.24
CA SER A 95 18.56 -5.37 -6.74
C SER A 95 18.28 -5.36 -5.24
N ALA A 96 19.15 -4.72 -4.45
CA ALA A 96 18.94 -4.56 -3.01
C ALA A 96 17.74 -3.63 -2.72
N ALA A 97 17.65 -2.50 -3.43
CA ALA A 97 16.53 -1.57 -3.31
C ALA A 97 15.20 -2.22 -3.71
N GLU A 98 15.18 -3.01 -4.79
CA GLU A 98 14.00 -3.77 -5.21
C GLU A 98 13.56 -4.79 -4.15
N GLN A 99 14.50 -5.53 -3.54
CA GLN A 99 14.18 -6.46 -2.47
C GLN A 99 13.57 -5.76 -1.25
N GLU A 100 14.10 -4.61 -0.85
CA GLU A 100 13.55 -3.81 0.23
C GLU A 100 12.12 -3.33 -0.08
N VAL A 101 11.92 -2.77 -1.28
CA VAL A 101 10.61 -2.28 -1.73
C VAL A 101 9.60 -3.42 -1.81
N TYR A 102 9.97 -4.58 -2.35
CA TYR A 102 9.08 -5.75 -2.41
C TYR A 102 8.82 -6.35 -1.03
N GLY A 103 9.81 -6.36 -0.14
CA GLY A 103 9.66 -6.82 1.24
C GLY A 103 8.65 -5.97 2.01
N LEU A 104 8.81 -4.64 1.98
CA LEU A 104 7.89 -3.70 2.63
C LEU A 104 6.50 -3.73 2.00
N SER A 105 6.42 -3.64 0.67
CA SER A 105 5.15 -3.64 -0.06
C SER A 105 4.39 -4.94 0.14
N GLY A 106 5.10 -6.08 0.08
CA GLY A 106 4.54 -7.40 0.33
C GLY A 106 4.06 -7.56 1.78
N GLY A 107 4.82 -7.06 2.75
CA GLY A 107 4.45 -7.05 4.15
C GLY A 107 3.16 -6.26 4.41
N PHE A 108 3.06 -5.03 3.88
CA PHE A 108 1.85 -4.22 4.02
C PHE A 108 0.65 -4.81 3.27
N LEU A 109 0.86 -5.36 2.07
CA LEU A 109 -0.20 -6.03 1.31
C LEU A 109 -0.74 -7.24 2.07
N PHE A 110 0.15 -8.09 2.60
CA PHE A 110 -0.24 -9.24 3.42
C PHE A 110 -1.01 -8.80 4.65
N LEU A 111 -0.48 -7.83 5.41
CA LEU A 111 -1.13 -7.33 6.62
C LEU A 111 -2.53 -6.77 6.32
N GLY A 112 -2.64 -5.94 5.27
CA GLY A 112 -3.90 -5.33 4.87
C GLY A 112 -4.94 -6.36 4.43
N VAL A 113 -4.57 -7.32 3.59
CA VAL A 113 -5.48 -8.39 3.14
C VAL A 113 -5.85 -9.32 4.28
N PHE A 114 -4.87 -9.76 5.09
CA PHE A 114 -5.09 -10.68 6.20
C PHE A 114 -6.02 -10.08 7.26
N LEU A 115 -5.69 -8.88 7.76
CA LEU A 115 -6.54 -8.19 8.73
C LEU A 115 -7.91 -7.86 8.14
N GLY A 116 -7.95 -7.45 6.86
CA GLY A 116 -9.20 -7.19 6.14
C GLY A 116 -10.12 -8.40 6.11
N VAL A 117 -9.60 -9.59 5.75
CA VAL A 117 -10.38 -10.83 5.73
C VAL A 117 -10.83 -11.22 7.14
N VAL A 118 -9.94 -11.15 8.14
CA VAL A 118 -10.28 -11.53 9.53
C VAL A 118 -11.38 -10.64 10.09
N PHE A 119 -11.26 -9.31 9.96
CA PHE A 119 -12.29 -8.39 10.44
C PHE A 119 -13.60 -8.50 9.66
N MET A 120 -13.51 -8.72 8.35
CA MET A 120 -14.69 -9.00 7.52
C MET A 120 -15.41 -10.26 8.01
N MET A 121 -14.69 -11.38 8.20
CA MET A 121 -15.27 -12.61 8.73
C MET A 121 -15.90 -12.40 10.11
N ALA A 122 -15.20 -11.71 11.02
CA ALA A 122 -15.73 -11.40 12.34
C ALA A 122 -17.04 -10.61 12.26
N THR A 123 -17.08 -9.57 11.40
CA THR A 123 -18.28 -8.74 11.23
C THR A 123 -19.44 -9.54 10.64
N VAL A 124 -19.17 -10.39 9.64
CA VAL A 124 -20.15 -11.30 9.05
C VAL A 124 -20.72 -12.25 10.09
N LEU A 125 -19.87 -12.86 10.91
CA LEU A 125 -20.29 -13.79 11.96
C LEU A 125 -21.17 -13.10 13.01
N ILE A 126 -20.78 -11.89 13.45
CA ILE A 126 -21.57 -11.11 14.41
C ILE A 126 -22.96 -10.80 13.85
N ILE A 127 -23.04 -10.30 12.62
CA ILE A 127 -24.32 -9.95 12.00
C ILE A 127 -25.16 -11.22 11.77
N TYR A 128 -24.55 -12.28 11.24
CA TYR A 128 -25.23 -13.54 10.99
C TYR A 128 -25.83 -14.11 12.28
N TYR A 129 -25.04 -14.21 13.35
CA TYR A 129 -25.51 -14.71 14.64
C TYR A 129 -26.69 -13.89 15.17
N LYS A 130 -26.54 -12.56 15.17
CA LYS A 130 -27.59 -11.64 15.61
C LYS A 130 -28.88 -11.80 14.81
N GLN A 131 -28.78 -11.90 13.49
CA GLN A 131 -29.95 -12.04 12.63
C GLN A 131 -30.63 -13.40 12.80
N VAL A 132 -29.86 -14.47 12.96
CA VAL A 132 -30.42 -15.80 13.23
C VAL A 132 -31.12 -15.81 14.59
N SER A 133 -30.51 -15.26 15.65
CA SER A 133 -31.14 -15.20 16.97
C SER A 133 -32.42 -14.36 16.95
N GLU A 134 -32.38 -13.15 16.37
CA GLU A 134 -33.58 -12.31 16.19
C GLU A 134 -34.66 -13.04 15.37
N GLY A 135 -34.28 -13.79 14.32
CA GLY A 135 -35.21 -14.54 13.49
C GLY A 135 -35.98 -15.63 14.24
N TYR A 136 -35.35 -16.31 15.20
CA TYR A 136 -36.04 -17.29 16.05
C TYR A 136 -36.98 -16.64 17.05
N GLU A 137 -36.58 -15.53 17.68
CA GLU A 137 -37.44 -14.77 18.60
C GLU A 137 -38.64 -14.14 17.89
N ASP A 138 -38.39 -13.56 16.72
CA ASP A 138 -39.41 -12.90 15.91
C ASP A 138 -40.41 -13.90 15.33
N ASN A 139 -40.02 -15.15 15.04
CA ASN A 139 -40.95 -16.18 14.56
C ASN A 139 -42.15 -16.34 15.51
N ALA A 140 -41.90 -16.48 16.81
CA ALA A 140 -42.96 -16.62 17.80
C ALA A 140 -43.90 -15.40 17.84
N ARG A 141 -43.34 -14.19 17.71
CA ARG A 141 -44.12 -12.94 17.67
C ARG A 141 -44.93 -12.80 16.39
N PHE A 142 -44.36 -13.15 15.24
CA PHE A 142 -45.06 -13.14 13.95
C PHE A 142 -46.20 -14.16 13.92
N ASP A 143 -46.06 -15.31 14.59
CA ASP A 143 -47.16 -16.27 14.72
C ASP A 143 -48.37 -15.69 15.48
N ILE A 144 -48.12 -14.96 16.56
CA ILE A 144 -49.17 -14.25 17.30
C ILE A 144 -49.80 -13.16 16.43
N MET A 145 -48.99 -12.33 15.77
CA MET A 145 -49.49 -11.25 14.93
C MET A 145 -50.33 -11.75 13.74
N ARG A 146 -50.00 -12.92 13.17
CA ARG A 146 -50.82 -13.57 12.13
C ARG A 146 -52.22 -13.90 12.64
N LYS A 147 -52.35 -14.38 13.88
CA LYS A 147 -53.66 -14.69 14.51
C LYS A 147 -54.54 -13.46 14.72
N VAL A 148 -53.94 -12.27 14.80
CA VAL A 148 -54.64 -10.98 14.96
C VAL A 148 -54.87 -10.27 13.61
N GLY A 149 -54.44 -10.86 12.49
CA GLY A 149 -54.72 -10.37 11.14
C GLY A 149 -53.53 -9.79 10.37
N LEU A 150 -52.30 -9.92 10.88
CA LEU A 150 -51.11 -9.50 10.13
C LEU A 150 -50.96 -10.33 8.85
N SER A 151 -50.90 -9.66 7.70
CA SER A 151 -50.70 -10.35 6.43
C SER A 151 -49.26 -10.78 6.22
N GLU A 152 -49.08 -11.87 5.46
CA GLU A 152 -47.76 -12.35 5.01
C GLU A 152 -46.95 -11.28 4.23
N ARG A 153 -47.63 -10.35 3.55
CA ARG A 153 -46.98 -9.26 2.81
C ARG A 153 -46.39 -8.22 3.76
N GLU A 154 -47.12 -7.87 4.82
CA GLU A 154 -46.66 -6.93 5.84
C GLU A 154 -45.51 -7.52 6.65
N ALA A 155 -45.60 -8.78 7.06
CA ALA A 155 -44.52 -9.49 7.74
C ALA A 155 -43.23 -9.48 6.92
N ARG A 156 -43.30 -9.87 5.63
CA ARG A 156 -42.13 -9.84 4.74
C ARG A 156 -41.55 -8.45 4.55
N ARG A 157 -42.38 -7.40 4.50
CA ARG A 157 -41.93 -6.01 4.36
C ARG A 157 -41.21 -5.53 5.63
N ALA A 158 -41.76 -5.81 6.80
CA ALA A 158 -41.16 -5.47 8.08
C ALA A 158 -39.78 -6.11 8.25
N ILE A 159 -39.71 -7.44 8.04
CA ILE A 159 -38.47 -8.21 8.08
C ILE A 159 -37.44 -7.66 7.09
N ARG A 160 -37.84 -7.41 5.84
CA ARG A 160 -36.93 -6.89 4.82
C ARG A 160 -36.32 -5.56 5.23
N SER A 161 -37.13 -4.66 5.79
CA SER A 161 -36.67 -3.34 6.21
C SER A 161 -35.68 -3.42 7.37
N GLN A 162 -35.95 -4.27 8.37
CA GLN A 162 -35.07 -4.47 9.52
C GLN A 162 -33.72 -5.02 9.08
N ILE A 163 -33.71 -6.13 8.32
CA ILE A 163 -32.47 -6.76 7.86
C ILE A 163 -31.69 -5.76 6.99
N LEU A 164 -32.35 -5.03 6.09
CA LEU A 164 -31.66 -4.08 5.21
C LEU A 164 -31.00 -2.95 5.99
N THR A 165 -31.68 -2.35 6.97
CA THR A 165 -31.09 -1.29 7.80
C THR A 165 -29.88 -1.81 8.59
N VAL A 166 -29.99 -2.98 9.21
CA VAL A 166 -28.90 -3.55 10.03
C VAL A 166 -27.66 -3.87 9.19
N PHE A 167 -27.84 -4.28 7.93
CA PHE A 167 -26.73 -4.59 7.03
C PHE A 167 -26.10 -3.37 6.35
N PHE A 168 -26.90 -2.38 5.94
CA PHE A 168 -26.40 -1.22 5.20
C PHE A 168 -25.82 -0.13 6.11
N MET A 169 -26.29 -0.02 7.35
CA MET A 169 -25.81 0.99 8.28
C MET A 169 -24.29 0.89 8.53
N PRO A 170 -23.69 -0.29 8.78
CA PRO A 170 -22.24 -0.44 8.91
C PRO A 170 -21.46 0.05 7.68
N ILE A 171 -21.95 -0.22 6.46
CA ILE A 171 -21.30 0.20 5.21
C ILE A 171 -21.30 1.73 5.11
N LEU A 172 -22.43 2.37 5.44
CA LEU A 172 -22.56 3.82 5.39
C LEU A 172 -21.61 4.48 6.38
N VAL A 173 -21.54 3.96 7.61
CA VAL A 173 -20.57 4.45 8.62
C VAL A 173 -19.13 4.25 8.14
N ALA A 174 -18.80 3.09 7.57
CA ALA A 174 -17.46 2.82 7.04
C ALA A 174 -17.08 3.79 5.90
N ALA A 175 -18.01 4.07 4.97
CA ALA A 175 -17.76 5.02 3.88
C ALA A 175 -17.52 6.45 4.39
N VAL A 176 -18.28 6.89 5.38
CA VAL A 176 -18.07 8.19 6.04
C VAL A 176 -16.73 8.23 6.77
N HIS A 177 -16.38 7.16 7.48
CA HIS A 177 -15.11 7.05 8.19
C HIS A 177 -13.92 7.13 7.21
N ILE A 178 -13.96 6.37 6.12
CA ILE A 178 -12.95 6.42 5.04
C ILE A 178 -12.82 7.83 4.46
N ALA A 179 -13.93 8.53 4.23
CA ALA A 179 -13.90 9.89 3.69
C ALA A 179 -13.19 10.86 4.65
N PHE A 180 -13.38 10.70 5.96
CA PHE A 180 -12.69 11.50 6.98
C PHE A 180 -11.19 11.14 7.06
N ASP A 181 -10.87 9.84 7.06
CA ASP A 181 -9.50 9.35 7.18
C ASP A 181 -8.66 9.55 5.90
N PHE A 182 -9.31 9.82 4.76
CA PHE A 182 -8.63 9.92 3.47
C PHE A 182 -7.46 10.92 3.48
N ASN A 183 -7.63 12.07 4.13
CA ASN A 183 -6.55 13.07 4.25
C ASN A 183 -5.36 12.55 5.05
N LEU A 184 -5.63 11.83 6.15
CA LEU A 184 -4.60 11.21 6.98
C LEU A 184 -3.84 10.14 6.19
N VAL A 185 -4.57 9.28 5.46
CA VAL A 185 -3.99 8.23 4.61
C VAL A 185 -3.08 8.84 3.53
N VAL A 186 -3.52 9.91 2.86
CA VAL A 186 -2.69 10.60 1.86
C VAL A 186 -1.43 11.17 2.50
N GLN A 187 -1.52 11.75 3.69
CA GLN A 187 -0.36 12.29 4.39
C GLN A 187 0.64 11.20 4.80
N LEU A 188 0.16 10.05 5.28
CA LEU A 188 1.00 8.89 5.57
C LEU A 188 1.69 8.35 4.30
N LEU A 189 0.97 8.24 3.19
CA LEU A 189 1.54 7.77 1.92
C LEU A 189 2.61 8.72 1.37
N ARG A 190 2.48 10.03 1.58
CA ARG A 190 3.52 11.01 1.21
C ARG A 190 4.83 10.80 1.95
N LEU A 191 4.80 10.29 3.20
CA LEU A 191 6.04 9.94 3.92
C LEU A 191 6.81 8.80 3.24
N PHE A 192 6.12 7.96 2.47
CA PHE A 192 6.72 6.91 1.65
C PHE A 192 6.96 7.35 0.19
N SER A 193 6.98 8.67 -0.07
CA SER A 193 7.10 9.25 -1.41
C SER A 193 5.99 8.85 -2.40
N LEU A 194 4.84 8.38 -1.90
CA LEU A 194 3.66 8.05 -2.72
C LEU A 194 2.72 9.26 -2.79
N THR A 195 2.91 10.10 -3.82
CA THR A 195 2.23 11.40 -3.94
C THR A 195 1.04 11.41 -4.90
N ASN A 196 0.78 10.30 -5.62
CA ASN A 196 -0.25 10.25 -6.64
C ASN A 196 -1.67 10.12 -6.03
N LEU A 197 -2.28 11.28 -5.76
CA LEU A 197 -3.61 11.37 -5.15
C LEU A 197 -4.71 10.65 -5.96
N ARG A 198 -4.64 10.71 -7.29
CA ARG A 198 -5.65 10.07 -8.16
C ARG A 198 -5.58 8.56 -8.04
N LEU A 199 -4.38 7.98 -8.05
CA LEU A 199 -4.19 6.54 -7.85
C LEU A 199 -4.67 6.13 -6.46
N THR A 200 -4.30 6.86 -5.41
CA THR A 200 -4.77 6.59 -4.04
C THR A 200 -6.29 6.59 -3.97
N ALA A 201 -6.97 7.60 -4.52
CA ALA A 201 -8.42 7.68 -4.54
C ALA A 201 -9.08 6.53 -5.30
N LEU A 202 -8.54 6.14 -6.46
CA LEU A 202 -9.04 5.02 -7.25
C LEU A 202 -8.86 3.69 -6.52
N CYS A 203 -7.72 3.47 -5.85
CA CYS A 203 -7.49 2.29 -5.04
C CYS A 203 -8.45 2.23 -3.86
N THR A 204 -8.65 3.33 -3.13
CA THR A 204 -9.62 3.41 -2.02
C THR A 204 -11.05 3.15 -2.50
N LEU A 205 -11.44 3.69 -3.65
CA LEU A 205 -12.75 3.42 -4.23
C LEU A 205 -12.89 1.94 -4.64
N GLY A 206 -11.84 1.38 -5.25
CA GLY A 206 -11.79 -0.03 -5.63
C GLY A 206 -11.96 -0.96 -4.43
N THR A 207 -11.25 -0.72 -3.33
CA THR A 207 -11.36 -1.53 -2.11
C THR A 207 -12.73 -1.40 -1.46
N LEU A 208 -13.32 -0.20 -1.44
CA LEU A 208 -14.69 0.03 -0.97
C LEU A 208 -15.71 -0.75 -1.82
N LEU A 209 -15.56 -0.76 -3.14
CA LEU A 209 -16.46 -1.50 -4.03
C LEU A 209 -16.37 -3.01 -3.82
N VAL A 210 -15.15 -3.55 -3.65
CA VAL A 210 -14.95 -4.97 -3.30
C VAL A 210 -15.64 -5.29 -1.97
N PHE A 211 -15.47 -4.44 -0.97
CA PHE A 211 -16.11 -4.60 0.34
C PHE A 211 -17.65 -4.60 0.24
N CYS A 212 -18.21 -3.65 -0.51
CA CYS A 212 -19.65 -3.59 -0.79
C CYS A 212 -20.16 -4.84 -1.51
N ALA A 213 -19.41 -5.35 -2.49
CA ALA A 213 -19.78 -6.56 -3.22
C ALA A 213 -19.82 -7.78 -2.29
N VAL A 214 -18.82 -7.96 -1.43
CA VAL A 214 -18.82 -9.04 -0.43
C VAL A 214 -19.98 -8.89 0.54
N TYR A 215 -20.23 -7.67 1.04
CA TYR A 215 -21.37 -7.41 1.93
C TYR A 215 -22.72 -7.71 1.28
N ALA A 216 -22.89 -7.40 -0.01
CA ALA A 216 -24.10 -7.74 -0.74
C ALA A 216 -24.33 -9.25 -0.82
N VAL A 217 -23.26 -10.04 -1.03
CA VAL A 217 -23.33 -11.51 -1.00
C VAL A 217 -23.73 -12.01 0.38
N VAL A 218 -23.10 -11.50 1.45
CA VAL A 218 -23.43 -11.89 2.82
C VAL A 218 -24.87 -11.54 3.16
N TYR A 219 -25.34 -10.34 2.81
CA TYR A 219 -26.73 -9.93 2.98
C TYR A 219 -27.68 -10.92 2.31
N ALA A 220 -27.41 -11.30 1.06
CA ALA A 220 -28.25 -12.24 0.32
C ALA A 220 -28.31 -13.62 1.02
N LEU A 221 -27.19 -14.10 1.57
CA LEU A 221 -27.14 -15.36 2.31
C LEU A 221 -27.90 -15.28 3.64
N THR A 222 -27.68 -14.23 4.43
CA THR A 222 -28.34 -14.05 5.73
C THR A 222 -29.83 -13.82 5.58
N ALA A 223 -30.26 -12.99 4.62
CA ALA A 223 -31.68 -12.76 4.36
C ALA A 223 -32.39 -14.06 3.95
N ARG A 224 -31.76 -14.89 3.11
CA ARG A 224 -32.30 -16.22 2.76
C ARG A 224 -32.46 -17.12 3.98
N SER A 225 -31.46 -17.14 4.87
CA SER A 225 -31.52 -17.92 6.11
C SER A 225 -32.65 -17.45 7.02
N TYR A 226 -32.75 -16.14 7.25
CA TYR A 226 -33.81 -15.53 8.06
C TYR A 226 -35.20 -15.83 7.49
N TYR A 227 -35.41 -15.65 6.18
CA TYR A 227 -36.70 -15.97 5.54
C TYR A 227 -37.07 -17.46 5.65
N LYS A 228 -36.08 -18.36 5.63
CA LYS A 228 -36.32 -19.79 5.85
C LYS A 228 -36.79 -20.06 7.28
N ILE A 229 -36.23 -19.37 8.27
CA ILE A 229 -36.59 -19.52 9.69
C ILE A 229 -38.01 -18.99 9.96
N VAL A 230 -38.40 -17.85 9.37
CA VAL A 230 -39.69 -17.19 9.66
C VAL A 230 -40.85 -17.68 8.77
N ARG A 231 -40.56 -18.47 7.73
CA ARG A 231 -41.61 -19.07 6.88
C ARG A 231 -42.48 -20.04 7.71
N PRO A 232 -43.81 -19.97 7.59
CA PRO A 232 -44.70 -20.87 8.30
C PRO A 232 -44.53 -22.30 7.75
N ASN A 233 -44.43 -23.29 8.63
CA ASN A 233 -44.50 -24.70 8.24
C ASN A 233 -45.90 -24.97 7.66
N SER A 234 -45.96 -25.65 6.51
CA SER A 234 -47.20 -26.00 5.81
C SER A 234 -48.15 -26.91 6.61
N GLU A 235 -47.74 -27.37 7.79
CA GLU A 235 -48.58 -28.14 8.72
C GLU A 235 -49.47 -27.27 9.62
N SER A 236 -49.16 -25.98 9.82
CA SER A 236 -49.97 -25.09 10.68
C SER A 236 -51.23 -24.54 9.97
N ALA A 237 -51.46 -24.92 8.71
CA ALA A 237 -52.57 -24.43 7.89
C ALA A 237 -53.69 -25.47 7.68
N ARG A 238 -53.73 -26.53 8.49
CA ARG A 238 -54.82 -27.51 8.51
C ARG A 238 -55.59 -27.45 9.82
#